data_AF-A0A971RR52-F1
#
_entry.id   AF-A0A971RR52-F1
#
_cell.length_a   1.000
_cell.length_b   1.000
_cell.length_c   1.000
_cell.angle_alpha   90.00
_cell.angle_beta   90.00
_cell.angle_gamma   90.00
#
_symmetry.space_group_name_H-M   'P 1'
#
loop_
_entity.id
_entity.type
_entity.pdbx_description
1 polymer ?
#
loop_
_entity_poly.entity_id
_entity_poly.type
_entity_poly.pdbx_seq_one_letter_code
_entity_poly.pdbx_strand_id
1 'polypeptide(L)'
;TAADDWDSATIAVGDGGNELGFGARLGEVRQLLGPAKQIACITPAQYLIAGGVSNWGGYALASLVAWLKGSQVSIDQKLLVNILEQIVAAGAIDGISGQSAATVDGLPLAIELAMFTRLTKALPTVTTQVVGDMG
;
A
#
# COMPACT_ATOMS: atom_id res chain seq x y z
N THR A 1 23.51 4.59 1.41
CA THR A 1 22.73 5.16 0.29
C THR A 1 21.97 6.37 0.82
N ALA A 2 21.44 7.29 0.00
CA ALA A 2 20.71 8.46 0.51
C ALA A 2 19.48 8.11 1.40
N ALA A 3 19.01 6.87 1.38
CA ALA A 3 17.98 6.37 2.30
C ALA A 3 18.51 6.04 3.70
N ASP A 4 19.82 5.82 3.86
CA ASP A 4 20.50 5.53 5.13
C ASP A 4 20.93 6.80 5.86
N ASP A 5 20.83 7.96 5.20
CA ASP A 5 21.17 9.28 5.76
C ASP A 5 20.01 9.88 6.59
N TRP A 6 18.88 9.17 6.69
CA TRP A 6 17.72 9.60 7.47
C TRP A 6 17.81 9.06 8.89
N ASP A 7 17.61 9.92 9.89
CA ASP A 7 17.60 9.54 11.31
C ASP A 7 16.43 8.61 11.71
N SER A 8 15.61 8.19 10.74
CA SER A 8 14.42 7.37 10.96
C SER A 8 14.22 6.37 9.84
N ALA A 9 13.59 5.24 10.18
CA ALA A 9 13.27 4.20 9.21
C ALA A 9 12.31 4.73 8.13
N THR A 10 12.65 4.52 6.86
CA THR A 10 11.82 4.92 5.72
C THR A 10 11.20 3.71 5.02
N ILE A 11 9.86 3.69 4.97
CA ILE A 11 9.07 2.69 4.24
C ILE A 11 8.25 3.41 3.18
N ALA A 12 8.33 2.95 1.94
CA ALA A 12 7.57 3.47 0.82
C ALA A 12 6.67 2.40 0.20
N VAL A 13 5.54 2.84 -0.36
CA VAL A 13 4.60 2.02 -1.12
C VAL A 13 4.35 2.71 -2.45
N GLY A 14 4.37 1.96 -3.55
CA GLY A 14 4.12 2.51 -4.87
C GLY A 14 3.91 1.44 -5.95
N ASP A 15 3.52 1.87 -7.14
CA ASP A 15 3.12 1.00 -8.27
C ASP A 15 3.65 1.46 -9.64
N GLY A 16 3.97 2.75 -9.80
CA GLY A 16 4.36 3.35 -11.09
C GLY A 16 5.87 3.48 -11.33
N GLY A 17 6.68 3.52 -10.26
CA GLY A 17 8.12 3.76 -10.35
C GLY A 17 8.52 5.24 -10.26
N ASN A 18 7.54 6.14 -10.27
CA ASN A 18 7.70 7.58 -10.10
C ASN A 18 7.36 8.06 -8.68
N GLU A 19 7.00 7.14 -7.78
CA GLU A 19 6.72 7.42 -6.37
C GLU A 19 8.01 7.44 -5.54
N LEU A 20 7.96 8.11 -4.39
CA LEU A 20 9.03 8.05 -3.39
C LEU A 20 9.38 6.60 -3.05
N GLY A 21 10.66 6.31 -2.90
CA GLY A 21 11.15 4.96 -2.57
C GLY A 21 11.74 4.19 -3.74
N PHE A 22 11.21 4.39 -4.96
CA PHE A 22 11.68 3.68 -6.15
C PHE A 22 13.12 4.03 -6.57
N GLY A 23 13.69 5.11 -6.04
CA GLY A 23 15.11 5.42 -6.22
C GLY A 23 16.06 4.31 -5.77
N ALA A 24 15.63 3.44 -4.84
CA ALA A 24 16.39 2.26 -4.40
C ALA A 24 16.50 1.17 -5.49
N ARG A 25 15.67 1.21 -6.53
CA ARG A 25 15.61 0.27 -7.67
C ARG A 25 15.61 1.02 -9.01
N LEU A 26 16.35 2.13 -9.07
CA LEU A 26 16.31 3.06 -10.20
C LEU A 26 16.70 2.42 -11.54
N GLY A 27 17.63 1.45 -11.53
CA GLY A 27 18.06 0.74 -12.74
C GLY A 27 16.93 -0.10 -13.33
N GLU A 28 16.29 -0.90 -12.49
CA GLU A 28 15.16 -1.76 -12.83
C GLU A 28 13.95 -0.93 -13.28
N VAL A 29 13.64 0.15 -12.56
CA VAL A 29 12.55 1.08 -12.93
C VAL A 29 12.78 1.71 -14.29
N ARG A 30 14.00 2.20 -14.57
CA ARG A 30 14.33 2.77 -15.89
C ARG A 30 14.24 1.74 -17.01
N GLN A 31 14.61 0.49 -16.74
CA GLN A 31 14.46 -0.60 -17.71
C GLN A 31 12.98 -0.89 -18.02
N LEU A 32 12.12 -0.89 -16.99
CA LEU A 32 10.68 -1.13 -17.14
C LEU A 32 9.94 0.03 -17.83
N LEU A 33 10.25 1.28 -17.47
CA LEU A 33 9.63 2.46 -18.07
C LEU A 33 10.09 2.70 -19.51
N GLY A 34 11.29 2.23 -19.84
CA GLY A 34 11.91 2.43 -21.14
C GLY A 34 12.45 3.86 -21.35
N PRO A 35 13.20 4.09 -22.43
CA PRO A 35 13.93 5.34 -22.65
C PRO A 35 13.02 6.56 -22.89
N ALA A 36 11.76 6.35 -23.30
CA ALA A 36 10.81 7.41 -23.58
C ALA A 36 10.14 8.01 -22.32
N LYS A 37 10.11 7.29 -21.20
CA LYS A 37 9.47 7.72 -19.95
C LYS A 37 10.51 8.09 -18.90
N GLN A 38 10.94 9.36 -18.91
CA GLN A 38 11.89 9.91 -17.94
C GLN A 38 11.21 10.38 -16.65
N ILE A 39 10.42 9.49 -16.02
CA ILE A 39 9.65 9.80 -14.80
C ILE A 39 10.13 9.03 -13.57
N ALA A 40 11.17 8.20 -13.72
CA ALA A 40 11.68 7.37 -12.63
C ALA A 40 12.09 8.22 -11.43
N CYS A 41 11.50 7.94 -10.27
CA CYS A 41 11.83 8.63 -9.04
C CYS A 41 13.25 8.28 -8.61
N ILE A 42 14.05 9.29 -8.28
CA ILE A 42 15.42 9.12 -7.82
C ILE A 42 15.53 9.02 -6.29
N THR A 43 14.47 9.40 -5.56
CA THR A 43 14.46 9.41 -4.09
C THR A 43 14.27 7.98 -3.56
N PRO A 44 15.26 7.42 -2.85
CA PRO A 44 15.17 6.07 -2.31
C PRO A 44 14.43 6.03 -0.97
N ALA A 45 14.01 4.84 -0.56
CA ALA A 45 13.59 4.49 0.79
C ALA A 45 14.30 3.20 1.20
N GLN A 46 14.48 2.98 2.50
CA GLN A 46 15.15 1.77 3.01
C GLN A 46 14.35 0.51 2.68
N TYR A 47 13.02 0.60 2.78
CA TYR A 47 12.11 -0.49 2.45
C TYR A 47 11.09 -0.01 1.42
N LEU A 48 11.03 -0.68 0.27
CA LEU A 48 10.07 -0.42 -0.80
C LEU A 48 9.10 -1.59 -0.92
N ILE A 49 7.80 -1.29 -0.86
CA ILE A 49 6.72 -2.22 -1.16
C ILE A 49 6.13 -1.82 -2.51
N ALA A 50 6.58 -2.50 -3.57
CA ALA A 50 6.02 -2.32 -4.90
C ALA A 50 4.79 -3.22 -5.09
N GLY A 51 3.70 -2.67 -5.63
CA GLY A 51 2.43 -3.37 -5.84
C GLY A 51 1.77 -3.02 -7.18
N GLY A 52 0.61 -3.64 -7.45
CA GLY A 52 -0.19 -3.30 -8.63
C GLY A 52 -1.05 -2.04 -8.45
N VAL A 53 -1.37 -1.71 -7.19
CA VAL A 53 -2.03 -0.47 -6.74
C VAL A 53 -1.46 -0.16 -5.36
N SER A 54 -1.08 1.09 -5.12
CA SER A 54 -0.42 1.52 -3.88
C SER A 54 -1.28 1.26 -2.63
N ASN A 55 -2.60 1.43 -2.74
CA ASN A 55 -3.55 1.11 -1.66
C ASN A 55 -3.41 -0.33 -1.17
N TRP A 56 -3.20 -1.29 -2.08
CA TRP A 56 -3.06 -2.69 -1.74
C TRP A 56 -1.81 -2.94 -0.89
N GLY A 57 -0.69 -2.30 -1.25
CA GLY A 57 0.52 -2.33 -0.44
C GLY A 57 0.28 -1.74 0.96
N GLY A 58 -0.50 -0.67 1.06
CA GLY A 58 -0.95 -0.09 2.33
C GLY A 58 -1.75 -1.06 3.20
N TYR A 59 -2.75 -1.75 2.63
CA TYR A 59 -3.54 -2.75 3.36
C TYR A 59 -2.70 -3.93 3.84
N ALA A 60 -1.79 -4.43 2.98
CA ALA A 60 -0.89 -5.51 3.33
C ALA A 60 0.04 -5.11 4.49
N LEU A 61 0.63 -3.91 4.43
CA LEU A 61 1.49 -3.38 5.49
C LEU A 61 0.71 -3.22 6.80
N ALA A 62 -0.48 -2.61 6.76
CA ALA A 62 -1.31 -2.44 7.95
C ALA A 62 -1.69 -3.79 8.58
N SER A 63 -2.01 -4.79 7.75
CA SER A 63 -2.36 -6.14 8.19
C SER A 63 -1.19 -6.85 8.85
N LEU A 64 0.01 -6.74 8.26
CA LEU A 64 1.23 -7.30 8.84
C LEU A 64 1.57 -6.65 10.18
N VAL A 65 1.48 -5.31 10.28
CA VAL A 65 1.76 -4.59 11.54
C VAL A 65 0.75 -4.98 12.63
N ALA A 66 -0.54 -5.09 12.31
CA ALA A 66 -1.55 -5.54 13.26
C ALA A 66 -1.25 -6.97 13.74
N TRP A 67 -0.96 -7.88 12.81
CA TRP A 67 -0.65 -9.27 13.11
C TRP A 67 0.60 -9.42 14.00
N LEU A 68 1.68 -8.68 13.72
CA LEU A 68 2.89 -8.65 14.54
C LEU A 68 2.63 -8.13 15.96
N LYS A 69 1.59 -7.31 16.15
CA LYS A 69 1.12 -6.84 17.47
C LYS A 69 0.12 -7.78 18.14
N GLY A 70 -0.12 -8.94 17.55
CA GLY A 70 -1.08 -9.91 18.06
C GLY A 70 -2.54 -9.50 17.83
N SER A 71 -2.81 -8.64 16.85
CA SER A 71 -4.15 -8.15 16.52
C SER A 71 -4.48 -8.31 15.04
N GLN A 72 -5.64 -7.80 14.63
CA GLN A 72 -6.07 -7.73 13.23
C GLN A 72 -6.53 -6.31 12.91
N VAL A 73 -6.50 -5.94 11.64
CA VAL A 73 -7.00 -4.64 11.19
C VAL A 73 -8.51 -4.60 11.44
N SER A 74 -9.01 -3.56 12.09
CA SER A 74 -10.42 -3.39 12.41
C SER A 74 -11.23 -2.71 11.30
N ILE A 75 -10.64 -2.52 10.12
CA ILE A 75 -11.28 -1.89 8.95
C ILE A 75 -12.04 -2.98 8.19
N ASP A 76 -13.30 -2.70 7.85
CA ASP A 76 -14.10 -3.57 6.99
C ASP A 76 -14.34 -2.94 5.60
N GLN A 77 -14.94 -3.70 4.69
CA GLN A 77 -15.25 -3.22 3.34
C GLN A 77 -16.19 -2.02 3.37
N LYS A 78 -17.13 -1.94 4.32
CA LYS A 78 -18.09 -0.84 4.40
C LYS A 78 -17.38 0.48 4.74
N LEU A 79 -16.45 0.45 5.69
CA LEU A 79 -15.63 1.60 6.03
C LEU A 79 -14.73 1.99 4.85
N LEU A 80 -14.15 1.03 4.14
CA LEU A 80 -13.35 1.32 2.93
C LEU A 80 -14.18 2.03 1.85
N VAL A 81 -15.39 1.55 1.55
CA VAL A 81 -16.29 2.22 0.59
C VAL A 81 -16.57 3.66 1.02
N ASN A 82 -16.92 3.87 2.29
CA ASN A 82 -17.18 5.21 2.81
C ASN A 82 -15.93 6.11 2.68
N ILE A 83 -14.74 5.62 3.01
CA ILE A 83 -13.49 6.39 2.83
C ILE A 83 -13.30 6.81 1.38
N LEU A 84 -13.48 5.91 0.41
CA LEU A 84 -13.34 6.23 -1.00
C LEU A 84 -14.40 7.24 -1.47
N GLU A 85 -15.66 7.06 -1.06
CA GLU A 85 -16.73 8.02 -1.37
C GLU A 85 -16.45 9.42 -0.79
N GLN A 86 -15.92 9.51 0.44
CA GLN A 86 -15.53 10.79 1.04
C GLN A 86 -14.34 11.42 0.32
N ILE A 87 -13.34 10.64 -0.10
CA ILE A 87 -12.20 11.12 -0.88
C ILE A 87 -12.68 11.72 -2.22
N VAL A 88 -13.59 11.04 -2.91
CA VAL A 88 -14.22 11.52 -4.15
C VAL A 88 -15.05 12.79 -3.89
N ALA A 89 -15.86 12.80 -2.83
CA ALA A 89 -16.65 13.97 -2.44
C ALA A 89 -15.80 15.19 -2.08
N ALA A 90 -14.57 14.97 -1.58
CA ALA A 90 -13.58 16.01 -1.32
C ALA A 90 -12.89 16.54 -2.60
N GLY A 91 -13.23 16.00 -3.78
CA GLY A 91 -12.75 16.47 -5.07
C GLY A 91 -11.65 15.61 -5.70
N ALA A 92 -11.35 14.44 -5.13
CA ALA A 92 -10.41 13.51 -5.76
C ALA A 92 -10.99 12.94 -7.07
N ILE A 93 -10.06 12.59 -7.96
CA ILE A 93 -10.33 11.90 -9.22
C ILE A 93 -9.50 10.63 -9.29
N ASP A 94 -9.96 9.69 -10.08
CA ASP A 94 -9.18 8.53 -10.47
C ASP A 94 -8.05 8.96 -11.43
N GLY A 95 -6.82 8.61 -11.09
CA GLY A 95 -5.62 9.09 -11.80
C GLY A 95 -5.45 8.56 -13.22
N ILE A 96 -6.17 7.51 -13.61
CA ILE A 96 -6.09 6.91 -14.95
C ILE A 96 -7.22 7.42 -15.84
N SER A 97 -8.45 7.41 -15.34
CA SER A 97 -9.63 7.83 -16.11
C SER A 97 -9.91 9.33 -16.06
N GLY A 98 -9.34 10.03 -15.08
CA GLY A 98 -9.61 11.44 -14.82
C GLY A 98 -11.03 11.73 -14.32
N GLN A 99 -11.80 10.69 -13.97
CA GLN A 99 -13.18 10.84 -13.53
C GLN A 99 -13.28 10.96 -12.01
N SER A 100 -14.25 11.74 -11.53
CA SER A 100 -14.65 11.74 -10.12
C SER A 100 -15.54 10.52 -9.87
N ALA A 101 -14.91 9.39 -9.54
CA ALA A 101 -15.57 8.11 -9.32
C ALA A 101 -14.84 7.34 -8.22
N ALA A 102 -15.55 6.46 -7.51
CA ALA A 102 -14.97 5.56 -6.51
C ALA A 102 -14.24 4.38 -7.18
N THR A 103 -13.30 4.69 -8.07
CA THR A 103 -12.36 3.77 -8.71
C THR A 103 -10.95 4.11 -8.25
N VAL A 104 -10.05 3.14 -8.32
CA VAL A 104 -8.63 3.31 -7.97
C VAL A 104 -7.81 2.75 -9.12
N ASP A 105 -6.89 3.54 -9.67
CA ASP A 105 -6.08 3.20 -10.84
C ASP A 105 -6.88 2.69 -12.05
N GLY A 106 -8.07 3.25 -12.26
CA GLY A 106 -8.99 2.87 -13.32
C GLY A 106 -9.68 1.52 -13.08
N LEU A 107 -9.46 0.87 -11.94
CA LEU A 107 -10.07 -0.39 -11.58
C LEU A 107 -11.42 -0.17 -10.89
N PRO A 108 -12.45 -0.99 -11.19
CA PRO A 108 -13.72 -0.93 -10.51
C PRO A 108 -13.57 -1.19 -9.00
N LEU A 109 -14.42 -0.53 -8.20
CA LEU A 109 -14.48 -0.70 -6.74
C LEU A 109 -14.51 -2.18 -6.30
N ALA A 110 -15.17 -3.06 -7.06
CA ALA A 110 -15.24 -4.48 -6.76
C ALA A 110 -13.85 -5.15 -6.69
N ILE A 111 -12.88 -4.71 -7.50
CA ILE A 111 -11.50 -5.22 -7.48
C ILE A 111 -10.79 -4.74 -6.21
N GLU A 112 -10.93 -3.46 -5.88
CA GLU A 112 -10.38 -2.87 -4.65
C GLU A 112 -10.88 -3.62 -3.41
N LEU A 113 -12.19 -3.87 -3.33
CA LEU A 113 -12.81 -4.59 -2.22
C LEU A 113 -12.38 -6.05 -2.13
N ALA A 114 -12.19 -6.72 -3.27
CA ALA A 114 -11.69 -8.10 -3.31
C ALA A 114 -10.24 -8.18 -2.81
N MET A 115 -9.38 -7.26 -3.27
CA MET A 115 -7.98 -7.19 -2.84
C MET A 115 -7.87 -6.81 -1.37
N PHE A 116 -8.66 -5.84 -0.90
CA PHE A 116 -8.76 -5.48 0.51
C PHE A 116 -9.09 -6.71 1.37
N THR A 117 -10.13 -7.47 1.03
CA THR A 117 -10.50 -8.69 1.77
C THR A 117 -9.39 -9.73 1.75
N ARG A 118 -8.77 -9.96 0.58
CA ARG A 118 -7.70 -10.95 0.44
C ARG A 118 -6.51 -10.60 1.33
N LEU A 119 -6.09 -9.34 1.33
CA LEU A 119 -4.89 -8.90 2.04
C LEU A 119 -5.11 -8.81 3.56
N THR A 120 -6.27 -8.32 3.99
CA THR A 120 -6.63 -8.23 5.42
C THR A 120 -6.86 -9.59 6.08
N LYS A 121 -7.14 -10.63 5.29
CA LYS A 121 -7.33 -12.01 5.77
C LYS A 121 -6.21 -12.97 5.37
N ALA A 122 -5.12 -12.47 4.78
CA ALA A 122 -4.02 -13.31 4.30
C ALA A 122 -3.22 -13.98 5.43
N LEU A 123 -3.16 -13.32 6.59
CA LEU A 123 -2.38 -13.78 7.74
C LEU A 123 -3.23 -14.65 8.68
N PRO A 124 -2.62 -15.68 9.31
CA PRO A 124 -3.35 -16.57 10.22
C PRO A 124 -3.85 -15.81 11.44
N THR A 125 -4.96 -16.26 12.02
CA THR A 125 -5.49 -15.71 13.27
C THR A 125 -4.45 -15.81 14.37
N VAL A 126 -4.17 -14.68 15.03
CA VAL A 126 -3.32 -14.68 16.22
C VAL A 126 -4.05 -15.42 17.32
N THR A 127 -3.52 -16.58 17.71
CA THR A 127 -4.01 -17.30 18.90
C THR A 127 -3.09 -16.95 20.05
N THR A 128 -3.53 -16.05 20.92
CA THR A 128 -2.84 -15.82 22.19
C THR A 128 -3.05 -17.06 23.04
N GLN A 129 -2.03 -17.92 23.18
CA GLN A 129 -2.05 -18.90 24.26
C GLN A 129 -1.93 -18.12 25.57
N VAL A 130 -2.98 -18.16 26.38
CA VAL A 130 -2.88 -17.75 27.79
C VAL A 130 -1.97 -18.80 28.43
N VAL A 131 -0.70 -18.44 28.64
CA VAL A 131 0.17 -19.21 29.52
C VAL A 131 -0.38 -19.01 30.92
N GLY A 132 -1.12 -19.99 31.42
CA GLY A 132 -1.67 -19.96 32.77
C GLY A 132 -0.55 -19.82 33.79
N ASP A 133 -0.81 -19.05 34.86
CA ASP A 133 0.07 -18.87 36.01
C ASP A 133 0.70 -20.20 36.43
N MET A 134 2.02 -20.29 36.34
CA MET A 134 2.76 -21.33 37.02
C MET A 134 2.93 -20.92 38.48
N GLY A 135 1.97 -21.35 39.31
CA GLY A 135 2.14 -21.70 40.73
C GLY A 135 2.59 -20.59 41.68
#